data_AF-A0A150KL12-F1
#
_entry.id   AF-A0A150KL12-F1
#
_cell.length_a   1.000
_cell.length_b   1.000
_cell.length_c   1.000
_cell.angle_alpha   90.00
_cell.angle_beta   90.00
_cell.angle_gamma   90.00
#
_symmetry.space_group_name_H-M   'P 1'
#
loop_
_entity.id
_entity.type
_entity.pdbx_description
1 polymer ?
#
loop_
_entity_poly.entity_id
_entity_poly.type
_entity_poly.pdbx_seq_one_letter_code
_entity_poly.pdbx_strand_id
1 'polypeptide(L)' 'MFYKGKNVVIGTHGNLMVLILHYFDTSYRFNFWKKLSMPDIYRLSFFEKKLKDVKRILK' A
#
# COMPACT_ATOMS: atom_id res chain seq x y z
N MET A 1 3.00 -0.94 -20.46
CA MET A 1 4.09 -0.05 -20.90
C MET A 1 3.91 1.41 -20.44
N PHE A 2 2.68 1.94 -20.36
CA PHE A 2 2.40 3.38 -20.16
C PHE A 2 2.78 4.02 -18.81
N TYR A 3 3.11 3.25 -17.76
CA TYR A 3 3.43 3.78 -16.42
C TYR A 3 4.76 3.29 -15.84
N LYS A 4 5.59 2.58 -16.63
CA LYS A 4 6.90 2.09 -16.14
C LYS A 4 7.79 3.30 -15.80
N GLY A 5 8.32 3.34 -14.58
CA GLY A 5 9.17 4.43 -14.09
C GLY A 5 8.43 5.67 -13.58
N LYS A 6 7.08 5.67 -13.56
CA LYS A 6 6.29 6.77 -12.98
C LYS A 6 5.79 6.40 -11.58
N ASN A 7 5.54 7.42 -10.76
CA ASN A 7 4.82 7.28 -9.50
C ASN A 7 3.31 7.36 -9.76
N VAL A 8 2.54 6.50 -9.08
CA VAL A 8 1.08 6.46 -9.18
C VAL A 8 0.49 6.67 -7.79
N VAL A 9 -0.54 7.51 -7.69
CA VAL A 9 -1.31 7.72 -6.47
C VAL A 9 -2.67 7.06 -6.63
N ILE A 10 -3.09 6.27 -5.65
CA ILE A 10 -4.37 5.55 -5.64
C ILE A 10 -5.14 5.99 -4.40
N GLY A 11 -6.30 6.61 -4.59
CA GLY A 11 -7.28 6.86 -3.53
C GLY A 11 -8.25 5.68 -3.44
N THR A 12 -8.45 5.12 -2.24
CA THR A 12 -9.31 3.95 -2.03
C THR A 12 -9.83 3.88 -0.59
N HIS A 13 -10.75 2.94 -0.33
CA HIS A 13 -11.18 2.60 1.03
C HIS A 13 -10.15 1.73 1.75
N GLY A 14 -10.14 1.80 3.09
CA GLY A 14 -9.21 1.04 3.93
C GLY A 14 -9.21 -0.48 3.66
N ASN A 15 -10.36 -1.08 3.36
CA ASN A 15 -10.44 -2.52 3.07
C ASN A 15 -9.62 -2.92 1.85
N LEU A 16 -9.79 -2.22 0.72
CA LEU A 16 -9.07 -2.52 -0.52
C LEU A 16 -7.57 -2.22 -0.37
N MET A 17 -7.22 -1.17 0.35
CA MET A 17 -5.83 -0.88 0.70
C MET A 17 -5.17 -2.04 1.46
N VAL A 18 -5.84 -2.62 2.47
CA VAL A 18 -5.33 -3.78 3.21
C VAL A 18 -5.20 -5.00 2.32
N LEU A 19 -6.15 -5.25 1.42
CA LEU A 19 -6.06 -6.38 0.47
C LEU A 19 -4.86 -6.22 -0.50
N ILE A 20 -4.61 -5.01 -0.99
CA ILE A 20 -3.45 -4.73 -1.85
C ILE A 20 -2.15 -4.96 -1.09
N LEU A 21 -2.03 -4.44 0.14
CA LEU A 21 -0.85 -4.65 0.98
C LEU A 21 -0.66 -6.14 1.32
N HIS A 22 -1.76 -6.83 1.64
CA HIS A 22 -1.78 -8.27 1.94
C HIS A 22 -1.27 -9.12 0.78
N TYR A 23 -1.61 -8.75 -0.45
CA TYR A 23 -1.15 -9.45 -1.66
C TYR A 23 0.39 -9.49 -1.75
N PHE A 24 1.07 -8.41 -1.33
CA PHE A 24 2.53 -8.37 -1.37
C PHE A 24 3.20 -8.84 -0.07
N ASP A 25 2.54 -8.64 1.08
CA ASP A 25 2.99 -9.13 2.37
C ASP A 25 1.79 -9.59 3.21
N THR A 26 1.70 -10.89 3.45
CA THR A 26 0.58 -11.48 4.18
C THR A 26 0.50 -11.07 5.66
N SER A 27 1.47 -10.33 6.20
CA SER A 27 1.44 -9.74 7.54
C SER A 27 0.34 -8.67 7.69
N TYR A 28 -0.02 -7.99 6.60
CA TYR A 28 -1.11 -7.02 6.56
C TYR A 28 -2.46 -7.75 6.60
N ARG A 29 -3.03 -7.87 7.79
CA ARG A 29 -4.33 -8.55 8.00
C ARG A 29 -5.28 -7.66 8.82
N PHE A 30 -6.30 -8.28 9.39
CA PHE A 30 -7.29 -7.64 10.24
C PHE A 30 -6.71 -6.75 11.36
N ASN A 31 -5.63 -7.16 12.02
CA ASN A 31 -5.00 -6.35 13.07
C ASN A 31 -4.35 -5.07 12.54
N PHE A 32 -3.87 -5.08 11.30
CA PHE A 32 -3.38 -3.89 10.63
C PHE A 32 -4.55 -2.99 10.23
N TRP A 33 -5.60 -3.57 9.64
CA TRP A 33 -6.82 -2.86 9.26
C TRP A 33 -7.42 -2.06 10.44
N LYS A 34 -7.49 -2.66 11.63
CA LYS A 34 -7.98 -2.00 12.86
C LYS A 34 -7.17 -0.76 13.27
N LYS A 35 -5.92 -0.63 12.82
CA LYS A 35 -5.00 0.46 13.17
C LYS A 35 -4.94 1.56 12.11
N LEU A 36 -5.67 1.39 11.00
CA LEU A 36 -5.78 2.43 9.98
C LEU A 36 -6.56 3.63 10.52
N SER A 37 -6.15 4.80 10.07
CA SER A 37 -6.81 6.08 10.31
C SER A 37 -7.35 6.63 8.99
N MET A 38 -8.06 7.75 9.03
CA MET A 38 -8.50 8.43 7.82
C MET A 38 -8.23 9.94 7.94
N PRO A 39 -7.43 10.54 7.05
CA PRO A 39 -6.66 9.90 5.96
C PRO A 39 -5.46 9.10 6.49
N ASP A 40 -4.98 8.12 5.72
CA ASP A 40 -3.76 7.37 6.02
C ASP A 40 -3.04 7.08 4.70
N ILE A 41 -1.74 7.39 4.63
CA ILE A 41 -0.98 7.38 3.37
C ILE A 41 0.22 6.46 3.49
N TYR A 42 0.30 5.48 2.58
CA TYR A 42 1.42 4.54 2.49
C TYR A 42 2.06 4.64 1.12
N ARG A 43 3.39 4.64 1.12
CA ARG A 43 4.20 4.57 -0.09
C ARG A 43 4.77 3.17 -0.21
N LEU A 44 4.45 2.52 -1.31
CA LEU A 44 5.01 1.24 -1.70
C LEU A 44 6.08 1.50 -2.75
N SER A 45 7.31 1.06 -2.50
CA SER A 45 8.41 1.16 -3.45
C SER A 45 8.67 -0.19 -4.10
N PHE A 46 8.79 -0.21 -5.42
CA PHE A 46 8.95 -1.43 -6.20
C PHE A 46 10.24 -1.41 -7.01
N PHE A 47 10.86 -2.57 -7.17
CA PHE A 47 11.84 -2.82 -8.22
C PHE A 47 11.22 -3.79 -9.22
N GLU A 48 10.97 -3.30 -10.43
CA GLU A 48 10.13 -3.97 -11.43
C GLU A 48 8.74 -4.31 -10.88
N LYS A 49 8.46 -5.59 -10.62
CA LYS A 49 7.19 -6.07 -10.05
C LYS A 49 7.32 -6.51 -8.59
N LYS A 50 8.52 -6.43 -8.00
CA LYS A 50 8.79 -6.88 -6.63
C LYS A 50 8.68 -5.70 -5.67
N LEU A 51 7.85 -5.84 -4.65
CA LEU A 51 7.78 -4.90 -3.54
C LEU A 51 9.13 -4.89 -2.81
N LYS A 52 9.65 -3.70 -2.52
CA LYS A 52 10.94 -3.48 -1.83
C LYS A 52 10.77 -2.85 -0.47
N ASP A 53 9.85 -1.90 -0.35
CA ASP A 53 9.61 -1.18 0.90
C ASP A 53 8.15 -0.73 0.99
N VAL A 54 7.64 -0.68 2.22
CA VAL A 54 6.35 -0.08 2.56
C VAL A 54 6.57 0.90 3.69
N LYS A 55 6.34 2.19 3.41
CA LYS A 55 6.48 3.25 4.41
C LYS A 55 5.15 3.96 4.63
N ARG A 56 4.71 4.03 5.88
CA ARG A 56 3.63 4.94 6.28
C ARG A 56 4.18 6.36 6.29
N ILE A 57 3.59 7.24 5.49
CA ILE A 57 4.01 8.65 5.32
C ILE A 57 3.16 9.58 6.16
N LEU A 58 1.87 9.29 6.27
CA LEU A 58 0.91 10.05 7.07
C LEU A 58 0.02 9.06 7.80
N LYS A 59 -0.29 9.37 9.05
CA LYS A 59 -1.34 8.73 9.85
C LYS A 59 -2.48 9.73 10.05
#